data_AF-A0A924V9J8-F1
#
_entry.id   AF-A0A924V9J8-F1
#
_cell.length_a   1.000
_cell.length_b   1.000
_cell.length_c   1.000
_cell.angle_alpha   90.00
_cell.angle_beta   90.00
_cell.angle_gamma   90.00
#
_symmetry.space_group_name_H-M   'P 1'
#
loop_
_entity.id
_entity.type
_entity.pdbx_description
1 polymer ?
#
loop_
_entity_poly.entity_id
_entity_poly.type
_entity_poly.pdbx_seq_one_letter_code
_entity_poly.pdbx_strand_id
1 'polypeptide(L)'
;MKLKMLFLITNLFFIQAFAQTPPATPSSNIKMSPKGKTQTLNFEDELIEGNVQKPDLFYIFQKKNFNYKRLIKLRENFLPEMRKTTEDIQRVRGGH
;
A
#
# COMPACT_ATOMS: atom_id res chain seq x y z
N MET A 1 17.53 -22.19 -28.61
CA MET A 1 17.03 -22.66 -27.29
C MET A 1 17.84 -22.16 -26.09
N LYS A 2 19.17 -21.98 -26.20
CA LYS A 2 20.04 -21.57 -25.09
C LYS A 2 19.75 -20.17 -24.50
N LEU A 3 19.24 -19.23 -25.31
CA LEU A 3 18.95 -17.85 -24.88
C LEU A 3 17.66 -17.71 -24.05
N LYS A 4 16.63 -18.53 -24.33
CA LYS A 4 15.40 -18.60 -23.51
C LYS A 4 15.64 -19.30 -22.17
N MET A 5 16.55 -20.28 -22.14
CA MET A 5 16.95 -20.98 -20.93
C MET A 5 17.77 -20.08 -19.99
N LEU A 6 18.64 -19.22 -20.55
CA LEU A 6 19.41 -18.23 -19.77
C LEU A 6 18.52 -17.16 -19.11
N PHE A 7 17.43 -16.75 -19.78
CA PHE A 7 16.47 -15.77 -19.24
C PHE A 7 15.55 -16.36 -18.15
N LEU A 8 15.34 -17.67 -18.17
CA LEU A 8 14.57 -18.40 -17.15
C LEU A 8 15.38 -18.56 -15.85
N ILE A 9 16.70 -18.73 -15.95
CA ILE A 9 17.60 -18.91 -14.80
C ILE A 9 17.84 -17.59 -14.05
N THR A 10 17.87 -16.45 -14.76
CA THR A 10 18.01 -15.12 -14.13
C THR A 10 16.78 -14.67 -13.34
N ASN A 11 15.58 -15.15 -13.68
CA ASN A 11 14.35 -14.87 -12.91
C ASN A 11 14.23 -15.71 -11.63
N LEU A 12 14.92 -16.86 -11.55
CA LEU A 12 14.81 -17.76 -10.41
C LEU A 12 15.61 -17.30 -9.18
N PHE A 13 16.56 -16.38 -9.35
CA PHE A 13 17.40 -15.85 -8.25
C PHE A 13 16.88 -14.55 -7.61
N PHE A 14 15.81 -13.93 -8.14
CA PHE A 14 15.35 -12.61 -7.66
C PHE A 14 14.29 -12.66 -6.54
N ILE A 15 13.86 -13.86 -6.09
CA ILE A 15 12.68 -14.01 -5.22
C ILE A 15 13.02 -14.18 -3.72
N GLN A 16 14.28 -14.42 -3.33
CA GLN A 16 14.59 -14.77 -1.92
C GLN A 16 14.88 -13.59 -0.96
N ALA A 17 14.63 -12.33 -1.35
CA ALA A 17 14.91 -11.18 -0.48
C ALA A 17 13.81 -10.85 0.57
N PHE A 18 12.73 -11.64 0.66
CA PHE A 18 11.65 -11.46 1.65
C PHE A 18 11.32 -12.77 2.38
N ALA A 19 12.27 -13.31 3.15
CA ALA A 19 11.97 -14.39 4.08
C ALA A 19 12.89 -14.29 5.30
N GLN A 20 12.44 -13.56 6.33
CA GLN A 20 12.63 -13.83 7.77
C GLN A 20 12.32 -12.58 8.61
N THR A 21 11.09 -12.48 9.09
CA THR A 21 10.85 -11.89 10.42
C THR A 21 10.11 -12.95 11.24
N PRO A 22 10.68 -13.42 12.37
CA PRO A 22 9.97 -14.34 13.26
C PRO A 22 8.75 -13.60 13.84
N PRO A 23 7.56 -14.24 13.95
CA PRO A 23 6.42 -13.64 14.62
C PRO A 23 6.73 -13.52 16.12
N ALA A 24 6.77 -12.27 16.62
CA ALA A 24 6.79 -12.01 18.04
C ALA A 24 5.47 -12.53 18.67
N THR A 25 5.56 -13.50 19.56
CA THR A 25 4.44 -13.98 20.39
C THR A 25 4.29 -13.08 21.62
N PRO A 26 3.21 -12.30 21.78
CA PRO A 26 2.89 -11.64 23.03
C PRO A 26 2.26 -12.65 24.00
N SER A 27 3.04 -13.15 24.96
CA SER A 27 2.51 -13.93 26.08
C SER A 27 2.11 -12.98 27.21
N SER A 28 0.85 -12.54 27.26
CA SER A 28 0.29 -11.81 28.40
C SER A 28 -0.54 -12.74 29.30
N ASN A 29 0.12 -13.41 30.26
CA ASN A 29 -0.56 -14.02 31.39
C ASN A 29 -0.91 -12.92 32.41
N ILE A 30 -2.08 -12.29 32.29
CA ILE A 30 -2.55 -11.31 33.25
C ILE A 30 -3.38 -12.00 34.34
N LYS A 31 -2.80 -12.14 35.53
CA LYS A 31 -3.50 -12.55 36.76
C LYS A 31 -3.81 -11.30 37.58
N MET A 32 -5.10 -10.96 37.68
CA MET A 32 -5.57 -9.73 38.35
C MET A 32 -5.64 -9.94 39.88
N SER A 33 -4.94 -9.12 40.65
CA SER A 33 -4.98 -9.10 42.12
C SER A 33 -5.56 -7.77 42.63
N PRO A 34 -6.38 -7.78 43.70
CA PRO A 34 -7.10 -6.60 44.16
C PRO A 34 -6.25 -5.65 45.01
N LYS A 35 -6.56 -4.35 44.84
CA LYS A 35 -6.32 -3.21 45.74
C LYS A 35 -4.87 -2.70 45.86
N GLY A 36 -4.67 -1.50 45.30
CA GLY A 36 -3.71 -0.51 45.80
C GLY A 36 -2.26 -0.62 45.33
N LYS A 37 -1.99 -1.06 44.09
CA LYS A 37 -0.64 -1.01 43.51
C LYS A 37 -0.57 0.09 42.45
N THR A 38 0.24 1.11 42.70
CA THR A 38 0.70 2.05 41.68
C THR A 38 1.40 1.22 40.60
N GLN A 39 0.80 1.14 39.42
CA GLN A 39 1.41 0.49 38.26
C GLN A 39 2.37 1.52 37.65
N THR A 40 3.66 1.38 37.90
CA THR A 40 4.70 2.08 37.14
C THR A 40 4.75 1.47 35.75
N LEU A 41 4.03 2.09 34.82
CA LEU A 41 4.05 1.74 33.42
C LEU A 41 5.36 2.25 32.81
N ASN A 42 6.16 1.33 32.26
CA ASN A 42 7.42 1.66 31.60
C ASN A 42 7.14 1.92 30.12
N PHE A 43 7.36 3.16 29.67
CA PHE A 43 7.09 3.59 28.30
C PHE A 43 8.34 3.56 27.40
N GLU A 44 9.50 3.16 27.93
CA GLU A 44 10.76 3.18 27.17
C GLU A 44 10.69 2.25 25.95
N ASP A 45 9.94 1.14 26.04
CA ASP A 45 9.77 0.17 24.95
C ASP A 45 8.66 0.57 23.94
N GLU A 46 7.85 1.58 24.27
CA GLU A 46 6.78 2.12 23.39
C GLU A 46 7.18 3.44 22.72
N LEU A 47 8.41 3.93 22.96
CA LEU A 47 8.89 5.17 22.38
C LEU A 47 9.22 4.96 20.90
N ILE A 48 8.21 5.17 20.04
CA ILE A 48 8.38 5.16 18.59
C ILE A 48 9.02 6.49 18.18
N GLU A 49 10.33 6.48 17.91
CA GLU A 49 11.03 7.62 17.36
C GLU A 49 10.57 7.90 15.92
N GLY A 50 9.80 8.98 15.74
CA GLY A 50 9.40 9.44 14.42
C GLY A 50 10.58 10.07 13.68
N ASN A 51 11.17 9.35 12.73
CA ASN A 51 12.17 9.95 11.84
C ASN A 51 11.46 10.79 10.75
N VAL A 52 11.85 12.08 10.65
CA VAL A 52 11.39 12.95 9.57
C VAL A 52 12.21 12.67 8.31
N GLN A 53 11.73 11.71 7.52
CA GLN A 53 12.30 11.45 6.19
C GLN A 53 11.89 12.59 5.24
N LYS A 54 12.81 13.54 5.01
CA LYS A 54 12.59 14.58 4.00
C LYS A 54 12.46 13.93 2.62
N PRO A 55 11.43 14.26 1.83
CA PRO A 55 11.29 13.73 0.50
C PRO A 55 12.42 14.22 -0.40
N ASP A 56 12.80 13.39 -1.37
CA ASP A 56 13.79 13.76 -2.38
C ASP A 56 13.32 14.99 -3.19
N LEU A 57 14.27 15.84 -3.61
CA LEU A 57 14.02 17.02 -4.44
C LEU A 57 13.26 16.65 -5.71
N PHE A 58 13.56 15.49 -6.29
CA PHE A 58 12.87 15.00 -7.47
C PHE A 58 11.38 14.75 -7.23
N TYR A 59 11.00 14.25 -6.05
CA TYR A 59 9.60 14.05 -5.67
C TYR A 59 8.85 15.39 -5.56
N ILE A 60 9.49 16.40 -4.98
CA ILE A 60 8.90 17.75 -4.87
C ILE A 60 8.68 18.34 -6.27
N PHE A 61 9.66 18.20 -7.16
CA PHE A 61 9.57 18.70 -8.53
C PHE A 61 8.45 18.00 -9.33
N GLN A 62 8.32 16.67 -9.20
CA GLN A 62 7.23 15.92 -9.83
C GLN A 62 5.85 16.38 -9.31
N LYS A 63 5.69 16.49 -7.99
CA LYS A 63 4.42 16.90 -7.38
C LYS A 63 4.00 18.30 -7.84
N LYS A 64 4.94 19.24 -7.92
CA LYS A 64 4.68 20.62 -8.38
C LYS A 64 4.27 20.67 -9.85
N ASN A 65 4.89 19.87 -10.70
CA ASN A 65 4.65 19.86 -12.15
C ASN A 65 3.60 18.82 -12.58
N PHE A 66 2.86 18.22 -11.65
CA PHE A 66 1.87 17.20 -11.98
C PHE A 66 0.74 17.82 -12.82
N ASN A 67 0.45 17.20 -13.97
CA ASN A 67 -0.49 17.75 -14.93
C ASN A 67 -1.96 17.42 -14.54
N TYR A 68 -2.54 18.26 -13.68
CA TYR A 68 -3.93 18.12 -13.21
C TYR A 68 -4.98 18.34 -14.31
N LYS A 69 -4.61 18.84 -15.50
CA LYS A 69 -5.57 19.10 -16.59
C LYS A 69 -6.32 17.83 -17.00
N ARG A 70 -5.69 16.66 -16.90
CA ARG A 70 -6.34 15.37 -17.19
C ARG A 70 -7.39 15.00 -16.13
N LEU A 71 -7.11 15.23 -14.85
CA LEU A 71 -8.06 14.96 -13.77
C LEU A 71 -9.25 15.91 -13.82
N ILE A 72 -9.03 17.17 -14.19
CA ILE A 72 -10.10 18.16 -14.37
C ILE A 72 -11.03 17.74 -15.52
N LYS A 73 -10.47 17.35 -16.67
CA LYS A 73 -11.25 16.83 -17.81
C LYS A 73 -12.03 15.55 -17.46
N LEU A 74 -11.45 14.66 -16.65
CA LEU A 74 -12.15 13.47 -16.14
C LEU A 74 -13.35 13.83 -15.29
N ARG A 75 -13.26 14.88 -14.46
CA ARG A 75 -14.40 15.39 -13.67
C ARG A 75 -15.48 15.98 -14.58
N GLU A 76 -15.09 16.81 -15.55
CA GLU A 76 -16.02 17.47 -16.48
C GLU A 76 -16.80 16.47 -17.33
N ASN A 77 -16.12 15.43 -17.82
CA ASN A 77 -16.73 14.39 -18.64
C ASN A 77 -17.20 13.15 -17.83
N PHE A 78 -17.21 13.23 -16.50
CA PHE A 78 -17.49 12.05 -15.65
C PHE A 78 -18.91 11.51 -15.87
N LEU A 79 -19.92 12.37 -15.75
CA LEU A 79 -21.32 11.98 -15.92
C LEU A 79 -21.65 11.48 -17.34
N PRO A 80 -21.21 12.14 -18.44
CA PRO A 80 -21.48 11.62 -19.78
C PRO A 80 -20.81 10.27 -20.03
N GLU A 81 -19.57 10.04 -19.57
CA GLU A 81 -18.90 8.74 -19.70
C GLU A 81 -19.57 7.63 -18.87
N MET A 82 -20.03 7.93 -17.65
CA MET A 82 -20.79 6.98 -16.82
C MET A 82 -22.13 6.59 -17.46
N ARG A 83 -22.83 7.55 -18.06
CA ARG A 83 -24.08 7.28 -18.80
C ARG A 83 -23.83 6.44 -20.05
N LYS A 84 -22.83 6.80 -20.85
CA LYS A 84 -22.44 6.04 -22.05
C LYS A 84 -22.06 4.59 -21.70
N THR A 85 -21.29 4.39 -20.64
CA THR A 85 -20.92 3.05 -20.16
C THR A 85 -22.16 2.22 -19.80
N THR A 86 -23.15 2.84 -19.15
CA THR A 86 -24.41 2.17 -18.80
C THR A 86 -25.21 1.78 -20.05
N GLU A 87 -25.31 2.68 -21.02
CA GLU A 87 -26.01 2.43 -22.30
C GLU A 87 -25.32 1.33 -23.12
N ASP A 88 -23.99 1.29 -23.14
CA ASP A 88 -23.21 0.27 -23.83
C ASP A 88 -23.41 -1.11 -23.18
N ILE A 89 -23.42 -1.19 -21.84
CA ILE A 89 -23.73 -2.43 -21.10
C ILE A 89 -25.15 -2.91 -21.40
N GLN A 90 -26.13 -2.00 -21.47
CA GLN A 90 -27.52 -2.35 -21.77
C GLN A 90 -27.70 -2.83 -23.22
N ARG A 91 -27.03 -2.20 -24.20
CA ARG A 91 -27.05 -2.65 -25.61
C ARG A 91 -26.47 -4.06 -25.77
N VAL A 92 -25.36 -4.35 -25.10
CA VAL A 92 -24.76 -5.70 -25.13
C VAL A 92 -25.68 -6.74 -24.47
N ARG A 93 -26.42 -6.35 -23.43
CA ARG A 93 -27.35 -7.24 -22.71
C ARG A 93 -28.67 -7.46 -23.45
N GLY A 94 -29.14 -6.51 -24.27
CA GLY A 94 -30.38 -6.61 -25.03
C GLY A 94 -30.26 -7.30 -26.40
N GLY A 95 -29.07 -7.81 -26.74
CA GLY A 95 -28.78 -8.49 -28.00
C GLY A 95 -28.95 -10.02 -28.00
N HIS A 96 -29.65 -10.57 -26.99
CA HIS A 96 -30.03 -11.99 -26.91
C HIS A 96 -31.55 -12.13 -26.78
#